data_AF-A0A524IK94-F1
#
_entry.id   AF-A0A524IK94-F1
#
_cell.length_a   1.000
_cell.length_b   1.000
_cell.length_c   1.000
_cell.angle_alpha   90.00
_cell.angle_beta   90.00
_cell.angle_gamma   90.00
#
_symmetry.space_group_name_H-M   'P 1'
#
loop_
_entity.id
_entity.type
_entity.pdbx_description
1 polymer ?
#
loop_
_entity_poly.entity_id
_entity_poly.type
_entity_poly.pdbx_seq_one_letter_code
_entity_poly.pdbx_strand_id
1 'polypeptide(L)'
;MSRAEDVSDQLIESMKQKNIDVDLTLRILDMVNSGSLTAEQIRIKAVPSVDNTRILDMRGEATWPVSKKMLSIAVERFPELSFLLEKLRRDATAGGILVLGRKDLYRAGIMLMPYVAYGILNGGSATSYADRRKNIDFHPAYFSLVEPVFNNMAGLCSGRSKGITPAFIQGNGSGGPSFLELKLRALLLKIRENELLTGGRFTGCIPLFQMTNITTNEEIGRALESYGESPLLRDLVNETGIGIREIKTGVQPLIAAFTPASPGRPRSIFSGAYGKTN
;
A
#
# COMPACT_ATOMS: atom_id res chain seq x y z
N MET A 1 30.67 -16.99 8.58
CA MET A 1 30.70 -16.12 7.38
C MET A 1 30.57 -17.05 6.18
N SER A 2 29.40 -17.18 5.54
CA SER A 2 29.36 -17.78 4.20
C SER A 2 29.68 -16.62 3.26
N ARG A 3 30.96 -16.51 2.90
CA ARG A 3 31.38 -15.46 1.97
C ARG A 3 30.76 -15.78 0.61
N ALA A 4 30.64 -14.75 -0.23
CA ALA A 4 30.37 -14.89 -1.66
C ALA A 4 31.26 -15.92 -2.38
N GLU A 5 32.33 -16.42 -1.74
CA GLU A 5 33.25 -17.47 -2.18
C GLU A 5 32.57 -18.81 -2.53
N ASP A 6 31.39 -19.14 -1.98
CA ASP A 6 30.68 -20.41 -2.29
C ASP A 6 29.65 -20.29 -3.45
N VAL A 7 29.46 -19.09 -4.01
CA VAL A 7 28.53 -18.85 -5.11
C VAL A 7 29.32 -18.66 -6.40
N SER A 8 29.11 -19.54 -7.39
CA SER A 8 29.82 -19.46 -8.67
C SER A 8 29.66 -18.10 -9.34
N ASP A 9 30.72 -17.58 -9.96
CA ASP A 9 30.69 -16.31 -10.71
C ASP A 9 29.58 -16.27 -11.76
N GLN A 10 29.30 -17.40 -12.42
CA GLN A 10 28.22 -17.52 -13.40
C GLN A 10 26.84 -17.23 -12.79
N LEU A 11 26.59 -17.67 -11.55
CA LEU A 11 25.35 -17.44 -10.84
C LEU A 11 25.23 -15.98 -10.38
N ILE A 12 26.33 -15.39 -9.91
CA ILE A 12 26.39 -13.95 -9.58
C ILE A 12 26.06 -13.11 -10.81
N GLU A 13 26.64 -13.45 -11.96
CA GLU A 13 26.40 -12.75 -13.21
C GLU A 13 24.95 -12.90 -13.68
N SER A 14 24.38 -14.12 -13.61
CA SER A 14 22.95 -14.37 -13.87
C SER A 14 22.04 -13.55 -12.95
N MET A 15 22.37 -13.43 -11.67
CA MET A 15 21.62 -12.61 -10.72
C MET A 15 21.67 -11.12 -11.08
N LYS A 16 22.84 -10.60 -11.44
CA LYS A 16 23.01 -9.21 -11.88
C LYS A 16 22.20 -8.92 -13.15
N GLN A 17 22.26 -9.80 -14.14
CA GLN A 17 21.46 -9.68 -15.38
C GLN A 17 19.95 -9.67 -15.11
N LYS A 18 19.50 -10.36 -14.06
CA LYS A 18 18.10 -10.38 -13.61
C LYS A 18 17.75 -9.24 -12.63
N ASN A 19 18.66 -8.29 -12.41
CA ASN A 19 18.52 -7.18 -11.44
C ASN A 19 18.19 -7.66 -10.01
N ILE A 20 18.77 -8.80 -9.62
CA ILE A 20 18.71 -9.30 -8.24
C ILE A 20 19.81 -8.60 -7.44
N ASP A 21 19.45 -8.07 -6.28
CA ASP A 21 20.41 -7.52 -5.32
C ASP A 21 21.17 -8.67 -4.64
N VAL A 22 22.38 -8.90 -5.14
CA VAL A 22 23.26 -9.98 -4.70
C VAL A 22 23.63 -9.81 -3.23
N ASP A 23 24.01 -8.60 -2.82
CA ASP A 23 24.48 -8.32 -1.47
C ASP A 23 23.34 -8.48 -0.44
N LEU A 24 22.14 -7.98 -0.76
CA LEU A 24 20.96 -8.22 0.06
C LEU A 24 20.61 -9.70 0.11
N THR A 25 20.64 -10.39 -1.03
CA THR A 25 20.35 -11.84 -1.10
C THR A 25 21.30 -12.64 -0.20
N LEU A 26 22.61 -12.41 -0.31
CA LEU A 26 23.63 -13.13 0.47
C LEU A 26 23.53 -12.79 1.97
N ARG A 27 23.30 -11.51 2.31
CA ARG A 27 23.08 -11.12 3.71
C ARG A 27 21.86 -11.82 4.32
N ILE A 28 20.74 -11.89 3.60
CA ILE A 28 19.55 -12.60 4.09
C ILE A 28 19.86 -14.10 4.23
N LEU A 29 20.54 -14.71 3.25
CA LEU A 29 20.92 -16.12 3.29
C LEU A 29 21.77 -16.44 4.52
N ASP A 30 22.79 -15.61 4.79
CA ASP A 30 23.63 -15.70 5.97
C ASP A 30 22.80 -15.62 7.26
N MET A 31 21.90 -14.64 7.37
CA MET A 31 21.04 -14.47 8.54
C MET A 31 20.08 -15.65 8.75
N VAL A 32 19.59 -16.27 7.67
CA VAL A 32 18.74 -17.48 7.74
C VAL A 32 19.57 -18.66 8.23
N ASN A 33 20.76 -18.88 7.66
CA ASN A 33 21.61 -20.02 7.97
C ASN A 33 22.27 -19.92 9.36
N SER A 34 22.55 -18.71 9.84
CA SER A 34 23.08 -18.47 11.18
C SER A 34 22.02 -18.59 12.27
N GLY A 35 20.74 -18.71 11.91
CA GLY A 35 19.62 -18.63 12.86
C GLY A 35 19.44 -17.24 13.47
N SER A 36 20.05 -16.19 12.90
CA SER A 36 19.89 -14.82 13.39
C SER A 36 18.48 -14.25 13.11
N LEU A 37 17.75 -14.84 12.16
CA LEU A 37 16.31 -14.60 11.99
C LEU A 37 15.50 -15.51 12.93
N THR A 38 15.73 -15.38 14.22
CA THR A 38 14.86 -15.96 15.26
C THR A 38 13.72 -14.98 15.52
N ALA A 39 12.67 -15.05 14.70
CA ALA A 39 11.38 -14.57 15.19
C ALA A 39 10.96 -15.54 16.29
N GLU A 40 10.75 -15.07 17.52
CA GLU A 40 9.97 -15.84 18.47
C GLU A 40 8.70 -16.29 17.75
N GLN A 41 8.40 -17.58 17.81
CA GLN A 41 7.20 -18.10 17.17
C GLN A 41 6.00 -17.46 17.89
N ILE A 42 5.49 -16.35 17.33
CA ILE A 42 4.31 -15.66 17.86
C ILE A 42 3.14 -16.62 17.67
N ARG A 43 2.88 -17.43 18.70
CA ARG A 43 1.66 -18.22 18.77
C ARG A 43 0.53 -17.26 19.06
N ILE A 44 -0.28 -16.97 18.05
CA ILE A 44 -1.53 -16.23 18.22
C ILE A 44 -2.42 -17.09 19.12
N LYS A 45 -2.45 -16.77 20.42
CA LYS A 45 -3.21 -17.54 21.42
C LYS A 45 -4.72 -17.43 21.20
N ALA A 46 -5.18 -16.27 20.75
CA ALA A 46 -6.56 -15.99 20.37
C ALA A 46 -6.61 -14.70 19.53
N VAL A 47 -7.66 -14.55 18.73
CA VAL A 47 -8.09 -13.22 18.27
C VAL A 47 -8.58 -12.47 19.51
N PRO A 48 -8.11 -11.24 19.80
CA PRO A 48 -8.56 -10.53 20.99
C PRO A 48 -10.07 -10.28 20.91
N SER A 49 -10.77 -10.34 22.05
CA SER A 49 -12.19 -10.03 22.10
C SER A 49 -12.43 -8.54 21.91
N VAL A 50 -13.57 -8.18 21.33
CA VAL A 50 -14.02 -6.79 21.30
C VAL A 50 -14.25 -6.33 22.74
N ASP A 51 -13.41 -5.41 23.20
CA ASP A 51 -13.39 -4.92 24.58
C ASP A 51 -13.55 -3.39 24.66
N ASN A 52 -13.74 -2.73 23.52
CA ASN A 52 -13.89 -1.27 23.37
C ASN A 52 -12.75 -0.44 23.99
N THR A 53 -11.60 -1.06 24.25
CA THR A 53 -10.40 -0.42 24.81
C THR A 53 -9.17 -0.71 23.97
N ARG A 54 -9.02 -1.95 23.48
CA ARG A 54 -7.98 -2.39 22.55
C ARG A 54 -8.55 -2.76 21.19
N ILE A 55 -9.76 -3.33 21.16
CA ILE A 55 -10.53 -3.58 19.95
C ILE A 55 -11.87 -2.85 20.05
N LEU A 56 -12.06 -1.88 19.18
CA LEU A 56 -13.26 -1.04 19.11
C LEU A 56 -14.31 -1.67 18.21
N ASP A 57 -15.56 -1.74 18.67
CA ASP A 57 -16.69 -2.06 17.80
C ASP A 57 -17.06 -0.85 16.92
N MET A 58 -16.84 -0.97 15.61
CA MET A 58 -17.08 0.10 14.65
C MET A 58 -18.45 0.01 13.96
N ARG A 59 -19.31 -0.95 14.34
CA ARG A 59 -20.65 -1.13 13.76
C ARG A 59 -21.66 -0.07 14.21
N GLY A 60 -21.43 0.54 15.39
CA GLY A 60 -22.25 1.63 15.93
C GLY A 60 -21.56 3.00 15.87
N GLU A 61 -22.10 3.95 16.63
CA GLU A 61 -21.46 5.25 16.85
C GLU A 61 -20.25 5.08 17.75
N ALA A 62 -19.11 4.75 17.15
CA ALA A 62 -17.85 4.72 17.86
C ALA A 62 -17.49 6.14 18.34
N THR A 63 -17.08 6.23 19.61
CA THR A 63 -16.70 7.48 20.26
C THR A 63 -15.34 7.39 20.91
N TRP A 64 -14.61 8.49 20.91
CA TRP A 64 -13.25 8.57 21.44
C TRP A 64 -13.17 9.64 22.52
N PRO A 65 -13.10 9.26 23.81
CA PRO A 65 -12.90 10.22 24.88
C PRO A 65 -11.47 10.75 24.84
N VAL A 66 -11.33 12.08 24.86
CA VAL A 66 -10.04 12.78 24.91
C VAL A 66 -10.06 13.81 26.04
N SER A 67 -9.00 13.78 26.85
CA SER A 67 -8.84 14.74 27.93
C SER A 67 -8.39 16.10 27.42
N LYS A 68 -8.73 17.16 28.15
CA LYS A 68 -8.19 18.52 27.92
C LYS A 68 -6.67 18.54 27.77
N LYS A 69 -5.94 17.82 28.63
CA LYS A 69 -4.48 17.74 28.59
C LYS A 69 -3.97 17.19 27.25
N MET A 70 -4.57 16.09 26.77
CA MET A 70 -4.18 15.49 25.49
C MET A 70 -4.47 16.42 24.31
N LEU A 71 -5.63 17.08 24.30
CA LEU A 71 -5.98 18.06 23.27
C LEU A 71 -5.04 19.28 23.29
N SER A 72 -4.68 19.81 24.47
CA SER A 72 -3.73 20.92 24.57
C SER A 72 -2.36 20.55 23.98
N ILE A 73 -1.83 19.37 24.29
CA ILE A 73 -0.57 18.88 23.71
C ILE A 73 -0.69 18.72 22.18
N ALA A 74 -1.82 18.18 21.70
CA ALA A 74 -2.04 18.01 20.28
C ALA A 74 -2.10 19.34 19.53
N VAL A 75 -2.78 20.35 20.09
CA VAL A 75 -2.88 21.69 19.48
C VAL A 75 -1.57 22.46 19.53
N GLU A 76 -0.78 22.29 20.58
CA GLU A 76 0.57 22.87 20.64
C GLU A 76 1.46 22.36 19.50
N ARG A 77 1.33 21.07 19.15
CA ARG A 77 2.07 20.45 18.04
C ARG A 77 1.44 20.74 16.67
N PHE A 78 0.12 20.81 16.61
CA PHE A 78 -0.68 20.97 15.40
C PHE A 78 -1.75 22.05 15.61
N PRO A 79 -1.41 23.34 15.43
CA PRO A 79 -2.31 24.46 15.68
C PRO A 79 -3.66 24.40 14.94
N GLU A 80 -3.70 23.67 13.81
CA GLU A 80 -4.87 23.39 13.00
C GLU A 80 -5.97 22.67 13.81
N LEU A 81 -5.60 21.91 14.83
CA LEU A 81 -6.54 21.21 15.69
C LEU A 81 -7.22 22.10 16.75
N SER A 82 -6.93 23.41 16.77
CA SER A 82 -7.48 24.37 17.74
C SER A 82 -9.02 24.37 17.81
N PHE A 83 -9.72 24.04 16.71
CA PHE A 83 -11.18 23.88 16.72
C PHE A 83 -11.68 22.81 17.70
N LEU A 84 -10.86 21.80 18.02
CA LEU A 84 -11.18 20.78 19.02
C LEU A 84 -11.14 21.34 20.45
N LEU A 85 -10.31 22.35 20.73
CA LEU A 85 -10.32 23.05 22.02
C LEU A 85 -11.58 23.91 22.16
N GLU A 86 -12.02 24.56 21.08
CA GLU A 86 -13.30 25.27 21.07
C GLU A 86 -14.49 24.33 21.25
N LYS A 87 -14.43 23.13 20.65
CA LYS A 87 -15.41 22.09 20.86
C LYS A 87 -15.41 21.60 22.31
N LEU A 88 -14.24 21.30 22.88
CA LEU A 88 -14.09 20.93 24.28
C LEU A 88 -14.71 21.99 25.22
N ARG A 89 -14.50 23.29 24.96
CA ARG A 89 -15.09 24.36 25.80
C ARG A 89 -16.62 24.34 25.82
N ARG A 90 -17.26 23.89 24.74
CA ARG A 90 -18.73 23.86 24.59
C ARG A 90 -19.35 22.53 25.04
N ASP A 91 -18.66 21.44 24.74
CA ASP A 91 -19.25 20.09 24.76
C ASP A 91 -18.59 19.15 25.79
N ALA A 92 -17.62 19.64 26.59
CA ALA A 92 -16.97 18.80 27.60
C ALA A 92 -17.95 18.35 28.68
N THR A 93 -17.77 17.11 29.14
CA THR A 93 -18.38 16.66 30.40
C THR A 93 -17.78 17.43 31.58
N ALA A 94 -18.44 17.40 32.74
CA ALA A 94 -17.97 18.06 33.97
C ALA A 94 -16.52 17.68 34.38
N GLY A 95 -15.99 16.55 33.89
CA GLY A 95 -14.60 16.11 34.09
C GLY A 95 -13.58 16.64 33.08
N GLY A 96 -13.95 17.53 32.16
CA GLY A 96 -13.03 18.06 31.15
C GLY A 96 -12.65 17.06 30.06
N ILE A 97 -13.55 16.11 29.78
CA ILE A 97 -13.41 15.11 28.72
C ILE A 97 -14.31 15.52 27.55
N LEU A 98 -13.71 15.65 26.37
CA LEU A 98 -14.44 15.75 25.10
C LEU A 98 -14.63 14.35 24.53
N VAL A 99 -15.83 14.06 24.04
CA VAL A 99 -16.12 12.81 23.32
C VAL A 99 -16.15 13.14 21.84
N LEU A 100 -15.18 12.61 21.09
CA LEU A 100 -15.12 12.79 19.64
C LEU A 100 -15.90 11.68 18.95
N GLY A 101 -16.66 12.04 17.92
CA GLY A 101 -17.26 11.09 17.00
C GLY A 101 -16.43 10.94 15.72
N ARG A 102 -16.90 10.06 14.83
CA ARG A 102 -16.26 9.82 13.53
C ARG A 102 -16.08 11.11 12.70
N LYS A 103 -17.07 12.00 12.72
CA LYS A 103 -17.04 13.28 12.00
C LYS A 103 -15.93 14.20 12.52
N ASP A 104 -15.69 14.20 13.82
CA ASP A 104 -14.63 15.04 14.43
C ASP A 104 -13.25 14.53 14.07
N LEU A 105 -13.04 13.21 14.18
CA LEU A 105 -11.78 12.58 13.80
C LEU A 105 -11.49 12.72 12.31
N TYR A 106 -12.54 12.61 11.49
CA TYR A 106 -12.43 12.85 10.05
C TYR A 106 -11.99 14.29 9.77
N ARG A 107 -12.63 15.29 10.38
CA ARG A 107 -12.23 16.70 10.22
C ARG A 107 -10.80 16.95 10.71
N ALA A 108 -10.43 16.40 11.85
CA ALA A 108 -9.07 16.47 12.37
C ALA A 108 -8.07 15.85 11.39
N GLY A 109 -8.38 14.68 10.83
CA GLY A 109 -7.55 14.02 9.82
C GLY A 109 -7.37 14.87 8.55
N ILE A 110 -8.45 15.47 8.06
CA ILE A 110 -8.35 16.40 6.91
C ILE A 110 -7.47 17.60 7.25
N MET A 111 -7.59 18.18 8.45
CA MET A 111 -6.78 19.33 8.86
C MET A 111 -5.29 18.99 9.01
N LEU A 112 -4.95 17.73 9.32
CA LEU A 112 -3.57 17.25 9.46
C LEU A 112 -2.92 16.83 8.14
N MET A 113 -3.62 16.92 7.01
CA MET A 113 -3.09 16.59 5.69
C MET A 113 -1.73 17.24 5.33
N PRO A 114 -1.41 18.47 5.77
CA PRO A 114 -0.10 19.08 5.49
C PRO A 114 1.09 18.39 6.18
N TYR A 115 0.82 17.54 7.18
CA TYR A 115 1.84 16.86 7.99
C TYR A 115 2.06 15.40 7.58
N VAL A 116 1.39 14.94 6.52
CA VAL A 116 1.48 13.55 6.07
C VAL A 116 2.04 13.47 4.66
N ALA A 117 2.61 12.32 4.34
CA ALA A 117 2.98 11.95 2.98
C ALA A 117 2.08 10.80 2.49
N TYR A 118 1.88 10.70 1.18
CA TYR A 118 1.09 9.64 0.58
C TYR A 118 1.98 8.65 -0.16
N GLY A 119 2.04 7.41 0.32
CA GLY A 119 2.83 6.34 -0.25
C GLY A 119 1.99 5.30 -0.98
N ILE A 120 2.37 4.94 -2.21
CA ILE A 120 1.70 3.91 -3.02
C ILE A 120 2.62 2.71 -3.25
N LEU A 121 2.21 1.54 -2.78
CA LEU A 121 2.91 0.28 -3.07
C LEU A 121 2.38 -0.28 -4.41
N ASN A 122 3.18 -0.14 -5.46
CA ASN A 122 2.86 -0.57 -6.83
C ASN A 122 3.81 -1.67 -7.35
N GLY A 123 4.65 -2.27 -6.49
CA GLY A 123 5.55 -3.37 -6.87
C GLY A 123 4.87 -4.74 -7.09
N GLY A 124 3.54 -4.82 -7.04
CA GLY A 124 2.79 -6.06 -7.24
C GLY A 124 2.27 -6.21 -8.66
N SER A 125 2.43 -7.41 -9.24
CA SER A 125 1.75 -7.78 -10.50
C SER A 125 0.31 -8.23 -10.22
N ALA A 126 -0.59 -8.04 -11.19
CA ALA A 126 -2.01 -8.41 -11.09
C ALA A 126 -2.28 -9.93 -11.20
N THR A 127 -1.28 -10.76 -10.95
CA THR A 127 -1.30 -12.21 -11.29
C THR A 127 -2.40 -12.98 -10.58
N SER A 128 -2.78 -12.63 -9.35
CA SER A 128 -3.85 -13.34 -8.64
C SER A 128 -5.26 -13.08 -9.18
N TYR A 129 -5.52 -11.92 -9.80
CA TYR A 129 -6.84 -11.59 -10.35
C TYR A 129 -7.14 -12.36 -11.62
N ALA A 130 -6.11 -12.62 -12.42
CA ALA A 130 -6.20 -13.37 -13.66
C ALA A 130 -5.88 -14.87 -13.48
N ASP A 131 -5.60 -15.33 -12.25
CA ASP A 131 -5.26 -16.73 -11.98
C ASP A 131 -6.52 -17.61 -12.02
N ARG A 132 -6.75 -18.23 -13.17
CA ARG A 132 -7.92 -19.10 -13.40
C ARG A 132 -8.00 -20.23 -12.37
N ARG A 133 -6.87 -20.84 -12.02
CA ARG A 133 -6.85 -21.98 -11.10
C ARG A 133 -7.33 -21.57 -9.71
N LYS A 134 -6.78 -20.48 -9.18
CA LYS A 134 -7.20 -19.95 -7.86
C LYS A 134 -8.69 -19.58 -7.82
N ASN A 135 -9.23 -19.04 -8.90
CA ASN A 135 -10.63 -18.61 -8.96
C ASN A 135 -11.60 -19.79 -9.10
N ILE A 136 -11.20 -20.88 -9.78
CA ILE A 136 -11.99 -22.11 -9.87
C ILE A 136 -12.02 -22.85 -8.53
N ASP A 137 -10.86 -22.96 -7.88
CA ASP A 137 -10.70 -23.74 -6.64
C ASP A 137 -11.59 -23.22 -5.50
N PHE A 138 -12.04 -21.96 -5.55
CA PHE A 138 -12.97 -21.39 -4.57
C PHE A 138 -14.39 -21.98 -4.67
N HIS A 139 -14.99 -21.99 -5.86
CA HIS A 139 -16.33 -22.55 -6.08
C HIS A 139 -16.61 -22.83 -7.58
N PRO A 140 -16.38 -24.06 -8.09
CA PRO A 140 -16.43 -24.34 -9.52
C PRO A 140 -17.75 -23.97 -10.21
N ALA A 141 -18.90 -24.30 -9.60
CA ALA A 141 -20.20 -24.01 -10.22
C ALA A 141 -20.49 -22.50 -10.31
N TYR A 142 -20.03 -21.71 -9.34
CA TYR A 142 -20.15 -20.25 -9.39
C TYR A 142 -19.22 -19.69 -10.46
N PHE A 143 -17.98 -20.20 -10.54
CA PHE A 143 -17.03 -19.81 -11.57
C PHE A 143 -17.60 -20.02 -12.98
N SER A 144 -18.25 -21.15 -13.25
CA SER A 144 -18.90 -21.41 -14.54
C SER A 144 -19.96 -20.35 -14.91
N LEU A 145 -20.66 -19.77 -13.94
CA LEU A 145 -21.63 -18.69 -14.18
C LEU A 145 -20.96 -17.35 -14.52
N VAL A 146 -19.78 -17.08 -13.96
CA VAL A 146 -19.06 -15.80 -14.12
C VAL A 146 -17.86 -15.89 -15.07
N GLU A 147 -17.60 -17.05 -15.67
CA GLU A 147 -16.42 -17.31 -16.50
C GLU A 147 -16.25 -16.32 -17.66
N PRO A 148 -17.29 -15.90 -18.40
CA PRO A 148 -17.14 -14.88 -19.45
C PRO A 148 -16.65 -13.54 -18.91
N VAL A 149 -17.18 -13.11 -17.76
CA VAL A 149 -16.77 -11.86 -17.09
C VAL A 149 -15.34 -11.97 -16.58
N PHE A 150 -14.99 -13.13 -15.99
CA PHE A 150 -13.63 -13.43 -15.56
C PHE A 150 -12.65 -13.39 -16.73
N ASN A 151 -12.94 -14.04 -17.85
CA ASN A 151 -12.05 -14.10 -19.01
C ASN A 151 -11.80 -12.71 -19.61
N ASN A 152 -12.84 -11.88 -19.68
CA ASN A 152 -12.70 -10.49 -20.10
C ASN A 152 -11.78 -9.70 -19.15
N MET A 153 -12.05 -9.76 -17.83
CA MET A 153 -11.21 -9.10 -16.83
C MET A 153 -9.76 -9.62 -16.85
N ALA A 154 -9.57 -10.93 -16.97
CA ALA A 154 -8.25 -11.55 -17.05
C ALA A 154 -7.46 -11.05 -18.26
N GLY A 155 -8.12 -10.88 -19.42
CA GLY A 155 -7.52 -10.30 -20.61
C GLY A 155 -7.05 -8.85 -20.42
N LEU A 156 -7.75 -8.06 -19.60
CA LEU A 156 -7.38 -6.66 -19.31
C LEU A 156 -6.26 -6.53 -18.28
N CYS A 157 -6.05 -7.55 -17.44
CA CYS A 157 -5.18 -7.51 -16.27
C CYS A 157 -3.91 -8.36 -16.38
N SER A 158 -3.93 -9.44 -17.17
CA SER A 158 -2.84 -10.40 -17.21
C SER A 158 -1.53 -9.77 -17.70
N GLY A 159 -0.43 -10.07 -17.01
CA GLY A 159 0.91 -9.56 -17.32
C GLY A 159 1.14 -8.09 -16.97
N ARG A 160 0.16 -7.38 -16.38
CA ARG A 160 0.26 -5.95 -16.07
C ARG A 160 0.48 -5.68 -14.59
N SER A 161 1.00 -4.50 -14.28
CA SER A 161 1.04 -3.99 -12.91
C SER A 161 -0.38 -3.80 -12.36
N LYS A 162 -0.62 -4.29 -11.14
CA LYS A 162 -1.91 -4.16 -10.45
C LYS A 162 -2.38 -2.72 -10.30
N GLY A 163 -1.45 -1.77 -10.21
CA GLY A 163 -1.79 -0.36 -10.09
C GLY A 163 -2.58 0.15 -11.31
N ILE A 164 -2.24 -0.32 -12.51
CA ILE A 164 -2.73 0.26 -13.76
C ILE A 164 -3.78 -0.59 -14.47
N THR A 165 -4.12 -1.76 -13.90
CA THR A 165 -5.28 -2.53 -14.32
C THR A 165 -6.58 -1.83 -13.91
N PRO A 166 -7.68 -2.02 -14.66
CA PRO A 166 -8.99 -1.49 -14.29
C PRO A 166 -9.38 -1.91 -12.86
N ALA A 167 -9.86 -0.94 -12.07
CA ALA A 167 -10.35 -1.22 -10.71
C ALA A 167 -11.72 -1.90 -10.72
N PHE A 168 -12.47 -1.72 -11.80
CA PHE A 168 -13.75 -2.35 -12.05
C PHE A 168 -14.01 -2.44 -13.56
N ILE A 169 -14.99 -3.27 -13.94
CA ILE A 169 -15.47 -3.41 -15.30
C ILE A 169 -16.77 -2.62 -15.43
N GLN A 170 -16.90 -1.87 -16.53
CA GLN A 170 -18.08 -1.08 -16.85
C GLN A 170 -19.24 -1.99 -17.30
N GLY A 171 -20.48 -1.47 -17.28
CA GLY A 171 -21.66 -2.25 -17.68
C GLY A 171 -21.62 -2.78 -19.12
N ASN A 172 -20.85 -2.14 -20.00
CA ASN A 172 -20.60 -2.57 -21.39
C ASN A 172 -19.42 -3.55 -21.54
N GLY A 173 -18.80 -3.97 -20.44
CA GLY A 173 -17.64 -4.88 -20.43
C GLY A 173 -16.27 -4.20 -20.62
N SER A 174 -16.19 -2.89 -20.86
CA SER A 174 -14.89 -2.21 -20.96
C SER A 174 -14.24 -2.03 -19.58
N GLY A 175 -12.91 -1.87 -19.55
CA GLY A 175 -12.22 -1.48 -18.33
C GLY A 175 -12.64 -0.09 -17.86
N GLY A 176 -12.92 0.06 -16.58
CA GLY A 176 -13.02 1.37 -15.92
C GLY A 176 -11.65 1.97 -15.60
N PRO A 177 -11.63 3.08 -14.85
CA PRO A 177 -10.41 3.70 -14.33
C PRO A 177 -9.54 2.70 -13.57
N SER A 178 -8.22 2.92 -13.58
CA SER A 178 -7.30 2.02 -12.89
C SER A 178 -7.32 2.20 -11.36
N PHE A 179 -6.78 1.23 -10.62
CA PHE A 179 -6.59 1.39 -9.18
C PHE A 179 -5.74 2.60 -8.81
N LEU A 180 -4.68 2.88 -9.58
CA LEU A 180 -3.78 4.00 -9.37
C LEU A 180 -4.49 5.33 -9.66
N GLU A 181 -5.24 5.39 -10.76
CA GLU A 181 -6.03 6.56 -11.13
C GLU A 181 -7.07 6.91 -10.05
N LEU A 182 -7.79 5.90 -9.54
CA LEU A 182 -8.75 6.12 -8.44
C LEU A 182 -8.08 6.54 -7.13
N LYS A 183 -6.89 6.02 -6.80
CA LYS A 183 -6.13 6.46 -5.63
C LYS A 183 -5.71 7.92 -5.74
N LEU A 184 -5.19 8.31 -6.90
CA LEU A 184 -4.82 9.71 -7.18
C LEU A 184 -6.06 10.60 -7.11
N ARG A 185 -7.17 10.19 -7.71
CA ARG A 185 -8.44 10.93 -7.64
C ARG A 185 -8.89 11.13 -6.20
N ALA A 186 -8.90 10.07 -5.40
CA ALA A 186 -9.29 10.14 -4.00
C ALA A 186 -8.38 11.08 -3.20
N LEU A 187 -7.07 11.05 -3.44
CA LEU A 187 -6.12 11.93 -2.79
C LEU A 187 -6.37 13.41 -3.16
N LEU A 188 -6.50 13.72 -4.45
CA LEU A 188 -6.74 15.08 -4.91
C LEU A 188 -8.05 15.65 -4.33
N LEU A 189 -9.10 14.83 -4.24
CA LEU A 189 -10.34 15.22 -3.56
C LEU A 189 -10.12 15.57 -2.07
N LYS A 190 -9.29 14.80 -1.37
CA LYS A 190 -8.99 15.05 0.06
C LYS A 190 -8.14 16.31 0.25
N ILE A 191 -7.23 16.58 -0.68
CA ILE A 191 -6.47 17.82 -0.71
C ILE A 191 -7.41 19.00 -0.93
N ARG A 192 -8.31 18.90 -1.92
CA ARG A 192 -9.30 19.95 -2.19
C ARG A 192 -10.21 20.21 -0.98
N GLU A 193 -10.62 19.15 -0.29
CA GLU A 193 -11.40 19.26 0.94
C GLU A 193 -10.62 19.95 2.07
N ASN A 194 -9.32 19.66 2.22
CA ASN A 194 -8.44 20.38 3.16
C ASN A 194 -8.35 21.87 2.81
N GLU A 195 -8.18 22.21 1.53
CA GLU A 195 -8.12 23.61 1.09
C GLU A 195 -9.41 24.36 1.41
N LEU A 196 -10.57 23.77 1.10
CA LEU A 196 -11.87 24.37 1.40
C LEU A 196 -12.07 24.57 2.91
N LEU A 197 -11.64 23.61 3.73
CA LEU A 197 -11.75 23.70 5.19
C LEU A 197 -10.77 24.69 5.83
N THR A 198 -9.60 24.90 5.22
CA THR A 198 -8.53 25.76 5.76
C THR A 198 -8.48 27.14 5.10
N GLY A 199 -9.29 27.38 4.07
CA GLY A 199 -9.24 28.59 3.26
C GLY A 199 -7.98 28.67 2.38
N GLY A 200 -7.45 27.52 1.95
CA GLY A 200 -6.30 27.43 1.04
C GLY A 200 -4.93 27.69 1.70
N ARG A 201 -4.83 27.66 3.03
CA ARG A 201 -3.57 27.93 3.74
C ARG A 201 -2.46 26.92 3.47
N PHE A 202 -2.80 25.72 2.98
CA PHE A 202 -1.87 24.59 2.83
C PHE A 202 -1.98 23.89 1.47
N THR A 203 -2.28 24.66 0.41
CA THR A 203 -2.40 24.16 -0.97
C THR A 203 -1.12 23.50 -1.47
N GLY A 204 -1.22 22.37 -2.18
CA GLY A 204 -0.08 21.76 -2.89
C GLY A 204 0.96 21.04 -2.02
N CYS A 205 0.70 20.82 -0.72
CA CYS A 205 1.74 20.45 0.24
C CYS A 205 1.94 18.94 0.52
N ILE A 206 1.43 18.00 -0.28
CA ILE A 206 1.53 16.56 0.06
C ILE A 206 2.59 15.86 -0.79
N PRO A 207 3.73 15.44 -0.19
CA PRO A 207 4.69 14.62 -0.89
C PRO A 207 4.10 13.28 -1.30
N LEU A 208 4.27 12.95 -2.58
CA LEU A 208 3.83 11.69 -3.15
C LEU A 208 5.03 10.77 -3.34
N PHE A 209 4.89 9.55 -2.84
CA PHE A 209 5.88 8.49 -3.01
C PHE A 209 5.24 7.26 -3.63
N GLN A 210 5.99 6.55 -4.45
CA GLN A 210 5.62 5.21 -4.87
C GLN A 210 6.78 4.24 -4.79
N MET A 211 6.44 2.98 -4.54
CA MET A 211 7.37 1.87 -4.61
C MET A 211 6.96 0.96 -5.76
N THR A 212 7.81 0.86 -6.78
CA THR A 212 7.65 -0.03 -7.94
C THR A 212 8.64 -1.18 -7.83
N ASN A 213 8.71 -2.03 -8.85
CA ASN A 213 9.81 -2.99 -9.02
C ASN A 213 10.33 -2.91 -10.47
N ILE A 214 11.36 -3.67 -10.79
CA ILE A 214 11.97 -3.66 -12.14
C ILE A 214 10.99 -4.02 -13.26
N THR A 215 9.95 -4.84 -13.00
CA THR A 215 9.00 -5.30 -14.01
C THR A 215 7.79 -4.38 -14.17
N THR A 216 7.57 -3.46 -13.24
CA THR A 216 6.38 -2.59 -13.21
C THR A 216 6.73 -1.11 -13.37
N ASN A 217 7.98 -0.71 -13.12
CA ASN A 217 8.40 0.68 -13.06
C ASN A 217 8.07 1.46 -14.34
N GLU A 218 8.50 0.96 -15.49
CA GLU A 218 8.26 1.63 -16.77
C GLU A 218 6.78 1.68 -17.16
N GLU A 219 6.05 0.59 -16.93
CA GLU A 219 4.62 0.49 -17.27
C GLU A 219 3.80 1.50 -16.45
N ILE A 220 4.13 1.64 -15.17
CA ILE A 220 3.51 2.63 -14.28
C ILE A 220 3.90 4.05 -14.68
N GLY A 221 5.16 4.30 -15.00
CA GLY A 221 5.62 5.61 -15.47
C GLY A 221 4.83 6.08 -16.70
N ARG A 222 4.68 5.21 -17.71
CA ARG A 222 3.86 5.50 -18.90
C ARG A 222 2.39 5.78 -18.57
N ALA A 223 1.82 5.08 -17.59
CA ALA A 223 0.45 5.33 -17.16
C ALA A 223 0.30 6.67 -16.42
N LEU A 224 1.28 7.07 -15.60
CA LEU A 224 1.27 8.38 -14.93
C LEU A 224 1.32 9.54 -15.94
N GLU A 225 2.06 9.38 -17.03
CA GLU A 225 2.08 10.37 -18.12
C GLU A 225 0.69 10.56 -18.72
N SER A 226 -0.01 9.47 -19.05
CA SER A 226 -1.36 9.53 -19.63
C SER A 226 -2.41 10.07 -18.66
N TYR A 227 -2.21 9.91 -17.35
CA TYR A 227 -3.11 10.45 -16.32
C TYR A 227 -3.16 11.96 -16.23
N GLY A 228 -2.16 12.68 -16.75
CA GLY A 228 -2.25 14.15 -16.84
C GLY A 228 -3.41 14.61 -17.74
N GLU A 229 -3.78 13.80 -18.73
CA GLU A 229 -4.92 14.07 -19.63
C GLU A 229 -6.19 13.34 -19.20
N SER A 230 -6.18 12.65 -18.05
CA SER A 230 -7.37 11.92 -17.59
C SER A 230 -8.51 12.90 -17.29
N PRO A 231 -9.71 12.67 -17.85
CA PRO A 231 -10.91 13.43 -17.49
C PRO A 231 -11.27 13.36 -16.00
N LEU A 232 -10.76 12.35 -15.27
CA LEU A 232 -11.01 12.17 -13.84
C LEU A 232 -10.05 12.96 -12.95
N LEU A 233 -8.89 13.35 -13.49
CA LEU A 233 -7.80 13.94 -12.71
C LEU A 233 -7.47 15.36 -13.15
N ARG A 234 -7.55 15.68 -14.44
CA ARG A 234 -7.06 16.94 -15.02
C ARG A 234 -7.55 18.17 -14.25
N ASP A 235 -8.85 18.29 -14.05
CA ASP A 235 -9.42 19.47 -13.39
C ASP A 235 -9.02 19.53 -11.91
N LEU A 236 -8.91 18.38 -11.23
CA LEU A 236 -8.45 18.31 -9.85
C LEU A 236 -6.95 18.63 -9.71
N VAL A 237 -6.13 18.18 -10.65
CA VAL A 237 -4.70 18.50 -10.71
C VAL A 237 -4.54 20.01 -10.88
N ASN A 238 -5.31 20.61 -11.79
CA ASN A 238 -5.31 22.06 -12.01
C ASN A 238 -5.78 22.83 -10.76
N GLU A 239 -6.85 22.38 -10.09
CA GLU A 239 -7.39 23.05 -8.91
C GLU A 239 -6.48 22.94 -7.68
N THR A 240 -5.85 21.77 -7.46
CA THR A 240 -5.03 21.51 -6.27
C THR A 240 -3.55 21.86 -6.46
N GLY A 241 -3.11 22.05 -7.70
CA GLY A 241 -1.70 22.29 -8.05
C GLY A 241 -0.78 21.09 -7.81
N ILE A 242 -1.31 19.89 -7.56
CA ILE A 242 -0.51 18.71 -7.24
C ILE A 242 0.01 18.06 -8.52
N GLY A 243 1.34 18.06 -8.68
CA GLY A 243 2.04 17.36 -9.74
C GLY A 243 1.98 15.83 -9.57
N ILE A 244 0.94 15.18 -10.08
CA ILE A 244 0.83 13.70 -10.06
C ILE A 244 1.90 13.01 -10.92
N ARG A 245 2.64 13.76 -11.75
CA ARG A 245 3.82 13.29 -12.50
C ARG A 245 5.12 13.39 -11.69
N GLU A 246 5.12 14.11 -10.57
CA GLU A 246 6.30 14.36 -9.73
C GLU A 246 6.43 13.35 -8.57
N ILE A 247 5.76 12.21 -8.67
CA ILE A 247 5.79 11.16 -7.64
C ILE A 247 7.21 10.62 -7.50
N LYS A 248 7.75 10.71 -6.28
CA LYS A 248 9.08 10.19 -5.95
C LYS A 248 9.04 8.66 -5.96
N THR A 249 9.80 8.04 -6.86
CA THR A 249 9.73 6.60 -7.12
C THR A 249 10.94 5.87 -6.56
N GLY A 250 10.71 4.90 -5.67
CA GLY A 250 11.69 3.90 -5.28
C GLY A 250 11.45 2.59 -6.02
N VAL A 251 12.47 2.09 -6.74
CA VAL A 251 12.39 0.78 -7.42
C VAL A 251 12.90 -0.29 -6.45
N GLN A 252 12.02 -1.18 -6.02
CA GLN A 252 12.38 -2.27 -5.13
C GLN A 252 13.25 -3.30 -5.88
N PRO A 253 14.41 -3.69 -5.31
CA PRO A 253 15.23 -4.73 -5.90
C PRO A 253 14.59 -6.11 -5.79
N LEU A 254 15.01 -7.04 -6.64
CA LEU A 254 14.69 -8.46 -6.47
C LEU A 254 15.68 -9.14 -5.54
N ILE A 255 15.23 -10.19 -4.86
CA ILE A 255 16.09 -11.12 -4.11
C ILE A 255 15.94 -12.53 -4.70
N ALA A 256 16.99 -13.35 -4.61
CA ALA A 256 16.90 -14.73 -5.09
C ALA A 256 16.06 -15.60 -4.15
N ALA A 257 15.44 -16.63 -4.72
CA ALA A 257 14.83 -17.70 -3.93
C ALA A 257 15.92 -18.57 -3.28
N PHE A 258 15.63 -19.12 -2.11
CA PHE A 258 16.50 -20.06 -1.41
C PHE A 258 15.95 -21.48 -1.48
N THR A 259 16.85 -22.46 -1.41
CA THR A 259 16.47 -23.87 -1.26
C THR A 259 15.71 -24.12 0.05
N PRO A 260 14.82 -25.12 0.10
CA PRO A 260 14.14 -25.52 1.33
C PRO A 260 15.15 -25.92 2.43
N ALA A 261 14.76 -25.72 3.69
CA ALA A 261 15.53 -26.25 4.80
C ALA A 261 15.56 -27.79 4.73
N SER A 262 16.74 -28.37 4.93
CA SER A 262 16.93 -29.83 5.01
C SER A 262 17.84 -30.15 6.20
N PRO A 263 17.59 -31.24 6.96
CA PRO A 263 18.44 -31.61 8.09
C PRO A 263 19.91 -31.71 7.68
N GLY A 264 20.79 -31.02 8.42
CA GLY A 264 22.24 -31.04 8.18
C GLY A 264 22.72 -30.31 6.94
N ARG A 265 21.85 -29.60 6.19
CA ARG A 265 22.24 -28.84 5.00
C ARG A 265 21.84 -27.36 5.12
N PRO A 266 22.78 -26.42 5.08
CA PRO A 266 22.44 -25.00 5.03
C PRO A 266 21.65 -24.69 3.75
N ARG A 267 20.77 -23.69 3.82
CA ARG A 267 20.10 -23.19 2.62
C ARG A 267 21.13 -22.58 1.68
N SER A 268 20.82 -22.62 0.39
CA SER A 268 21.61 -22.05 -0.69
C SER A 268 20.71 -21.28 -1.64
N ILE A 269 21.29 -20.52 -2.57
CA ILE A 269 20.54 -19.92 -3.67
C ILE A 269 19.91 -21.03 -4.52
N PHE A 270 18.64 -20.85 -4.88
CA PHE A 270 17.93 -21.75 -5.78
C PHE A 270 18.36 -21.49 -7.23
N SER A 271 19.24 -22.35 -7.74
CA SER A 271 19.89 -22.18 -9.04
C SER A 271 19.43 -23.18 -10.11
N GLY A 272 18.42 -24.03 -9.84
CA GLY A 272 17.92 -24.96 -10.84
C GLY A 272 16.65 -25.70 -10.45
N ALA A 273 15.89 -26.13 -11.46
CA ALA A 273 14.66 -26.91 -11.32
C ALA A 273 14.53 -27.92 -12.48
N TYR A 274 13.95 -29.09 -12.21
CA TYR A 274 13.67 -30.12 -13.24
C TYR A 274 14.88 -30.50 -14.11
N GLY A 275 16.08 -30.56 -13.52
CA GLY A 275 17.33 -30.91 -14.21
C GLY A 275 17.93 -29.78 -15.05
N LYS A 276 17.40 -28.55 -14.97
CA LYS A 276 17.94 -27.36 -15.66
C LYS A 276 18.46 -26.33 -14.68
N THR A 277 19.61 -25.74 -15.01
CA THR A 277 20.16 -24.56 -14.32
C THR A 277 19.37 -23.31 -14.72
N ASN A 278 19.06 -22.44 -13.76
CA ASN A 278 18.25 -21.22 -13.90
C ASN A 278 19.07 -19.95 -14.13
#